data_AF-A0A091LGC9-F1
#
_entry.id   AF-A0A091LGC9-F1
#
_cell.length_a   1.000
_cell.length_b   1.000
_cell.length_c   1.000
_cell.angle_alpha   90.00
_cell.angle_beta   90.00
_cell.angle_gamma   90.00
#
_symmetry.space_group_name_H-M   'P 1'
#
loop_
_entity.id
_entity.type
_entity.pdbx_description
1 polymer ?
#
loop_
_entity_poly.entity_id
_entity_poly.type
_entity_poly.pdbx_seq_one_letter_code
_entity_poly.pdbx_strand_id
1 'polypeptide(L)'
;MGDTRHQSLFFVSLPELQKLCAMTVTLSSQIPETETRSTQIKICRQLLFLHQDILSAPVIGTLNQISVVMAISFYKSGICQAYVKKQGATVSA
;
A
#
# COMPACT_ATOMS: atom_id res chain seq x y z
N MET A 1 25.28 0.96 43.65
CA MET A 1 24.92 2.26 43.04
C MET A 1 25.64 2.33 41.70
N GLY A 2 24.91 2.13 40.62
CA GLY A 2 25.46 2.05 39.27
C GLY A 2 24.30 2.13 38.29
N ASP A 3 23.81 3.35 38.09
CA ASP A 3 22.77 3.68 37.10
C ASP A 3 23.23 3.22 35.71
N THR A 4 22.76 2.05 35.30
CA THR A 4 22.78 1.64 33.89
C THR A 4 21.77 2.50 33.16
N ARG A 5 22.15 3.74 32.80
CA ARG A 5 21.35 4.60 31.91
C ARG A 5 21.04 3.82 30.64
N HIS A 6 19.79 3.39 30.51
CA HIS A 6 19.31 2.70 29.32
C HIS A 6 19.47 3.66 28.14
N GLN A 7 20.25 3.26 27.12
CA GLN A 7 20.36 4.04 25.89
C GLN A 7 18.96 4.14 25.28
N SER A 8 18.40 5.36 25.23
CA SER A 8 17.14 5.61 24.54
C SER A 8 17.32 5.22 23.07
N LEU A 9 16.58 4.21 22.64
CA LEU A 9 16.51 3.84 21.23
C LEU A 9 15.79 5.00 20.52
N PHE A 10 16.54 5.78 19.76
CA PHE A 10 15.95 6.78 18.89
C PHE A 10 15.09 6.06 17.87
N PHE A 11 13.79 6.31 17.94
CA PHE A 11 12.86 5.85 16.92
C PHE A 11 13.23 6.52 15.60
N VAL A 12 13.07 5.75 14.52
CA VAL A 12 13.14 6.25 13.15
C VAL A 12 12.25 7.51 13.06
N SER A 13 12.73 8.58 12.42
CA SER A 13 11.94 9.79 12.24
C SER A 13 10.60 9.43 11.59
N LEU A 14 9.51 10.03 12.10
CA LEU A 14 8.18 9.81 11.52
C LEU A 14 8.21 10.20 10.03
N PRO A 15 7.54 9.43 9.15
CA PRO A 15 7.47 9.79 7.75
C PRO A 15 6.79 11.15 7.58
N GLU A 16 7.31 11.95 6.66
CA GLU A 16 6.74 13.25 6.31
C GLU A 16 5.41 13.03 5.57
N LEU A 17 4.30 12.97 6.32
CA LEU A 17 2.96 12.68 5.77
C LEU A 17 2.58 13.59 4.60
N GLN A 18 3.06 14.83 4.58
CA GLN A 18 2.84 15.81 3.51
C GLN A 18 3.41 15.38 2.15
N LYS A 19 4.37 14.45 2.15
CA LYS A 19 5.02 13.89 0.96
C LYS A 19 4.37 12.57 0.52
N LEU A 20 3.35 12.10 1.22
CA LEU A 20 2.65 10.85 0.95
C LEU A 20 1.25 11.12 0.40
N CYS A 21 0.75 10.20 -0.41
CA CYS A 21 -0.64 10.16 -0.84
C CYS A 21 -1.21 8.76 -0.64
N ALA A 22 -2.53 8.69 -0.48
CA ALA A 22 -3.29 7.45 -0.49
C ALA A 22 -4.05 7.33 -1.82
N MET A 23 -4.20 6.11 -2.30
CA MET A 23 -5.12 5.79 -3.38
C MET A 23 -5.85 4.48 -3.07
N THR A 24 -7.05 4.35 -3.60
CA THR A 24 -7.83 3.11 -3.51
C THR A 24 -7.73 2.37 -4.84
N VAL A 25 -7.32 1.11 -4.76
CA VAL A 25 -7.37 0.17 -5.88
C VAL A 25 -8.65 -0.65 -5.74
N THR A 26 -9.49 -0.65 -6.76
CA THR A 26 -10.71 -1.46 -6.82
C THR A 26 -10.53 -2.58 -7.81
N LEU A 27 -10.66 -3.82 -7.33
CA LEU A 27 -10.61 -5.00 -8.18
C LEU A 27 -11.88 -5.11 -9.02
N SER A 28 -11.72 -5.68 -10.21
CA SER A 28 -12.82 -5.97 -11.11
C SER A 28 -13.94 -6.77 -10.42
N SER A 29 -15.20 -6.41 -10.68
CA SER A 29 -16.38 -7.15 -10.22
C SER A 29 -16.58 -8.49 -10.94
N GLN A 30 -15.78 -8.79 -11.97
CA GLN A 30 -15.81 -10.07 -12.66
C GLN A 30 -15.05 -11.16 -11.89
N ILE A 31 -14.29 -10.80 -10.86
CA ILE A 31 -13.56 -11.77 -10.02
C ILE A 31 -14.56 -12.45 -9.07
N PRO A 32 -14.60 -13.79 -9.01
CA PRO A 32 -15.46 -14.51 -8.06
C PRO A 32 -15.13 -14.12 -6.62
N GLU A 33 -16.14 -13.93 -5.77
CA GLU A 33 -15.95 -13.53 -4.37
C GLU A 33 -15.00 -14.46 -3.60
N THR A 34 -15.05 -15.76 -3.90
CA THR A 34 -14.18 -16.80 -3.34
C THR A 34 -12.71 -16.57 -3.66
N GLU A 35 -12.41 -15.92 -4.78
CA GLU A 35 -11.04 -15.63 -5.24
C GLU A 35 -10.60 -14.21 -4.91
N THR A 36 -11.53 -13.29 -4.64
CA THR A 36 -11.23 -11.86 -4.45
C THR A 36 -10.21 -11.61 -3.35
N ARG A 37 -10.36 -12.26 -2.19
CA ARG A 37 -9.40 -12.11 -1.08
C ARG A 37 -8.00 -12.60 -1.44
N SER A 38 -7.91 -13.74 -2.16
CA SER A 38 -6.63 -14.27 -2.62
C SER A 38 -5.96 -13.31 -3.61
N THR A 39 -6.76 -12.67 -4.48
CA THR A 39 -6.29 -11.68 -5.45
C THR A 39 -5.84 -10.40 -4.77
N GLN A 40 -6.56 -9.90 -3.76
CA GLN A 40 -6.11 -8.76 -2.95
C GLN A 40 -4.73 -9.02 -2.34
N ILE A 41 -4.54 -10.19 -1.73
CA ILE A 41 -3.26 -10.57 -1.11
C ILE A 41 -2.15 -10.64 -2.16
N LYS A 42 -2.42 -11.23 -3.34
CA LYS A 42 -1.46 -11.27 -4.45
C LYS A 42 -1.05 -9.87 -4.90
N ILE A 43 -2.02 -8.98 -5.11
CA ILE A 43 -1.75 -7.61 -5.56
C ILE A 43 -1.01 -6.81 -4.48
N CYS A 44 -1.38 -6.91 -3.21
CA CYS A 44 -0.66 -6.24 -2.11
C CYS A 44 0.82 -6.68 -2.08
N ARG A 45 1.08 -7.98 -2.21
CA ARG A 45 2.45 -8.49 -2.29
C ARG A 45 3.20 -7.96 -3.51
N GLN A 46 2.56 -7.92 -4.66
CA GLN A 46 3.17 -7.41 -5.88
C GLN A 46 3.47 -5.90 -5.81
N LEU A 47 2.58 -5.11 -5.21
CA LEU A 47 2.79 -3.68 -4.98
C LEU A 47 3.99 -3.44 -4.05
N LEU A 48 4.18 -4.27 -3.03
CA LEU A 48 5.37 -4.22 -2.18
C LEU A 48 6.67 -4.44 -2.97
N PHE A 49 6.66 -5.33 -3.96
CA PHE A 49 7.81 -5.55 -4.85
C PHE A 49 8.01 -4.46 -5.91
N LEU A 50 6.99 -3.63 -6.16
CA LEU A 50 7.07 -2.56 -7.15
C LEU A 50 7.93 -1.40 -6.65
N HIS A 51 7.83 -1.04 -5.38
CA HIS A 51 8.62 0.02 -4.76
C HIS A 51 8.67 -0.16 -3.25
N GLN A 52 9.87 0.00 -2.66
CA GLN A 52 10.13 -0.27 -1.24
C GLN A 52 9.26 0.54 -0.27
N ASP A 53 8.89 1.77 -0.65
CA ASP A 53 8.12 2.68 0.21
C ASP A 53 6.59 2.59 -0.01
N ILE A 54 6.10 1.57 -0.72
CA ILE A 54 4.65 1.34 -0.85
C ILE A 54 4.14 0.54 0.34
N LEU A 55 3.11 1.08 0.98
CA LEU A 55 2.27 0.34 1.92
C LEU A 55 0.97 -0.02 1.23
N SER A 56 0.53 -1.26 1.35
CA SER A 56 -0.76 -1.69 0.80
C SER A 56 -1.47 -2.67 1.73
N ALA A 57 -2.80 -2.53 1.82
CA ALA A 57 -3.63 -3.41 2.64
C ALA A 57 -5.06 -3.53 2.07
N PRO A 58 -5.70 -4.71 2.17
CA PRO A 58 -7.13 -4.83 1.90
C PRO A 58 -7.94 -3.89 2.81
N VAL A 59 -8.92 -3.19 2.25
CA VAL A 59 -9.78 -2.29 3.03
C VAL A 59 -10.78 -3.11 3.84
N ILE A 60 -10.82 -2.89 5.16
CA ILE A 60 -11.73 -3.58 6.08
C ILE A 60 -13.18 -3.26 5.70
N GLY A 61 -14.03 -4.30 5.64
CA GLY A 61 -15.45 -4.15 5.34
C GLY A 61 -15.78 -4.09 3.84
N THR A 62 -14.79 -4.12 2.96
CA THR A 62 -15.00 -4.23 1.50
C THR A 62 -14.36 -5.50 0.95
N LEU A 63 -15.00 -6.11 -0.04
CA LEU A 63 -14.50 -7.36 -0.60
C LEU A 63 -13.44 -7.14 -1.68
N ASN A 64 -13.44 -5.99 -2.37
CA ASN A 64 -12.66 -5.79 -3.59
C ASN A 64 -11.75 -4.54 -3.58
N GLN A 65 -11.54 -3.88 -2.43
CA GLN A 65 -10.69 -2.69 -2.38
C GLN A 65 -9.38 -2.92 -1.63
N ILE A 66 -8.34 -2.21 -2.07
CA ILE A 66 -7.02 -2.17 -1.45
C ILE A 66 -6.65 -0.70 -1.27
N SER A 67 -6.25 -0.32 -0.06
CA SER A 67 -5.67 0.99 0.22
C SER A 67 -4.18 0.92 -0.05
N VAL A 68 -3.65 1.91 -0.77
CA VAL A 68 -2.22 2.00 -1.10
C VAL A 68 -1.71 3.39 -0.69
N VAL A 69 -0.66 3.43 0.13
CA VAL A 69 0.04 4.66 0.51
C VAL A 69 1.43 4.64 -0.10
N MET A 70 1.84 5.75 -0.70
CA MET A 70 3.13 5.89 -1.36
C MET A 70 3.60 7.34 -1.38
N ALA A 71 4.85 7.57 -1.77
CA ALA A 71 5.36 8.92 -2.01
C ALA A 71 4.65 9.59 -3.20
N ILE A 72 4.34 10.88 -3.07
CA ILE A 72 3.71 11.69 -4.13
C ILE A 72 4.58 11.70 -5.41
N SER A 73 5.90 11.71 -5.26
CA SER A 73 6.84 11.63 -6.40
C SER A 73 6.67 10.33 -7.18
N PHE A 74 6.52 9.21 -6.48
CA PHE A 74 6.28 7.90 -7.10
C PHE A 74 4.88 7.84 -7.71
N TYR A 75 3.86 8.34 -7.03
CA TYR A 75 2.50 8.42 -7.58
C TYR A 75 2.46 9.18 -8.91
N LYS A 76 3.16 10.33 -8.99
CA LYS A 76 3.22 11.15 -10.21
C LYS A 76 3.96 10.49 -11.37
N SER A 77 4.76 9.45 -11.12
CA SER A 77 5.44 8.70 -12.19
C SER A 77 4.46 7.89 -13.07
N GLY A 78 3.26 7.61 -12.59
CA GLY A 78 2.27 6.79 -13.29
C GLY A 78 2.53 5.28 -13.23
N ILE A 79 3.67 4.83 -12.68
CA ILE A 79 4.09 3.41 -12.67
C ILE A 79 3.07 2.55 -11.91
N CYS A 80 2.62 3.02 -10.75
CA CYS A 80 1.66 2.27 -9.92
C CYS A 80 0.30 2.11 -10.62
N GLN A 81 -0.19 3.18 -11.22
CA GLN A 81 -1.48 3.20 -11.93
C GLN A 81 -1.43 2.29 -13.16
N ALA A 82 -0.33 2.32 -13.92
CA ALA A 82 -0.10 1.42 -15.04
C ALA A 82 -0.06 -0.05 -14.58
N TYR A 83 0.60 -0.33 -13.46
CA TYR A 83 0.65 -1.67 -12.87
C TYR A 83 -0.74 -2.17 -12.46
N VAL A 84 -1.51 -1.37 -11.72
CA VAL A 84 -2.86 -1.71 -11.28
C VAL A 84 -3.79 -1.98 -12.48
N LYS A 85 -3.71 -1.13 -13.51
CA LYS A 85 -4.48 -1.31 -14.74
C LYS A 85 -4.12 -2.61 -15.47
N LYS A 86 -2.85 -3.02 -15.47
CA LYS A 86 -2.40 -4.31 -16.04
C LYS A 86 -3.00 -5.51 -15.29
N GLN A 87 -3.29 -5.36 -13.99
CA GLN A 87 -3.96 -6.37 -13.18
C GLN A 87 -5.49 -6.37 -13.33
N GLY A 88 -6.06 -5.58 -14.26
CA GLY A 88 -7.51 -5.51 -14.46
C GLY A 88 -8.25 -4.76 -13.35
N ALA A 89 -7.54 -3.97 -12.55
CA ALA A 89 -8.11 -3.18 -11.46
C ALA A 89 -8.10 -1.68 -11.81
N THR A 90 -8.91 -0.90 -11.10
CA THR A 90 -9.03 0.55 -11.26
C THR A 90 -8.47 1.29 -10.05
N VAL A 91 -8.10 2.55 -10.24
CA VAL A 91 -7.55 3.43 -9.19
C VAL A 91 -8.42 4.66 -9.04
N SER A 92 -8.68 5.04 -7.80
CA SER A 92 -9.24 6.34 -7.40
C SER A 92 -8.35 6.98 -6.34
N ALA A 93 -8.16 8.30 -6.42
CA ALA A 93 -7.45 9.09 -5.42
C ALA A 93 -8.45 9.70 -4.43
#